data_AF-A0A9W9U6R5-F1
#
_entry.id   AF-A0A9W9U6R5-F1
#
_cell.length_a   1.000
_cell.length_b   1.000
_cell.length_c   1.000
_cell.angle_alpha   90.00
_cell.angle_beta   90.00
_cell.angle_gamma   90.00
#
_symmetry.space_group_name_H-M   'P 1'
#
loop_
_entity.id
_entity.type
_entity.pdbx_description
1 polymer ?
#
loop_
_entity_poly.entity_id
_entity_poly.type
_entity_poly.pdbx_seq_one_letter_code
_entity_poly.pdbx_strand_id
1 'polypeptide(L)'
;MAAPDVPRTPWHTAYPAPTSEVDALPRQELLRWIKEGKMPGKDYVLVDVRRNDFEGGTIRGSVNLPAQSLYPTRPALYTLFASSGVKHVIWYCGKTWMISLDQSRPVRV
;
A
#
# COMPACT_ATOMS: atom_id res chain seq x y z
N MET A 1 -29.00 -25.15 4.95
CA MET A 1 -28.61 -25.24 3.53
C MET A 1 -27.52 -24.22 3.29
N ALA A 2 -26.27 -24.65 3.08
CA ALA A 2 -25.18 -23.74 2.69
C ALA A 2 -25.41 -23.32 1.24
N ALA A 3 -25.31 -22.03 0.94
CA ALA A 3 -25.37 -21.52 -0.43
C ALA A 3 -24.25 -22.18 -1.27
N PRO A 4 -24.48 -22.48 -2.55
CA PRO A 4 -23.44 -23.03 -3.42
C PRO A 4 -22.24 -22.08 -3.46
N ASP A 5 -21.03 -22.64 -3.38
CA ASP A 5 -19.77 -21.93 -3.54
C ASP A 5 -19.63 -21.51 -5.01
N VAL A 6 -20.20 -20.35 -5.35
CA VAL A 6 -20.02 -19.75 -6.67
C VAL A 6 -18.54 -19.37 -6.79
N PRO A 7 -17.80 -19.84 -7.81
CA PRO A 7 -16.42 -19.44 -8.03
C PRO A 7 -16.36 -17.92 -8.13
N ARG A 8 -15.83 -17.27 -7.09
CA ARG A 8 -15.72 -15.81 -7.07
C ARG A 8 -14.56 -15.44 -7.98
N THR A 9 -14.87 -14.90 -9.15
CA THR A 9 -13.87 -14.27 -10.01
C THR A 9 -13.04 -13.30 -9.16
N PRO A 10 -11.70 -13.41 -9.14
CA PRO A 10 -10.88 -12.53 -8.33
C PRO A 10 -11.11 -11.07 -8.75
N TRP A 11 -11.42 -10.20 -7.78
CA TRP A 11 -11.83 -8.81 -8.03
C TRP A 11 -10.83 -8.02 -8.90
N HIS A 12 -9.53 -8.33 -8.79
CA HIS A 12 -8.47 -7.61 -9.48
C HIS A 12 -8.47 -7.87 -11.01
N THR A 13 -9.16 -8.92 -11.47
CA THR A 13 -9.30 -9.22 -12.91
C THR A 13 -10.15 -8.21 -13.66
N ALA A 14 -10.91 -7.37 -12.94
CA ALA A 14 -11.67 -6.26 -13.52
C ALA A 14 -10.79 -5.08 -13.98
N TYR A 15 -9.48 -5.11 -13.66
CA TYR A 15 -8.55 -4.02 -13.92
C TYR A 15 -7.39 -4.50 -14.82
N PRO A 16 -6.76 -3.60 -15.60
CA PRO A 16 -5.61 -3.95 -16.42
C PRO A 16 -4.41 -4.40 -15.57
N ALA A 17 -3.52 -5.16 -16.20
CA ALA A 17 -2.27 -5.56 -15.57
C ALA A 17 -1.42 -4.32 -15.19
N PRO A 18 -0.66 -4.38 -14.08
CA PRO A 18 0.27 -3.31 -13.72
C PRO A 18 1.29 -3.06 -14.84
N THR A 19 1.52 -1.79 -15.17
CA THR A 19 2.50 -1.38 -16.19
C THR A 19 3.86 -1.01 -15.60
N SER A 20 3.95 -0.87 -14.27
CA SER A 20 5.14 -0.44 -13.55
C SER A 20 5.57 -1.47 -12.51
N GLU A 21 6.87 -1.71 -12.41
CA GLU A 21 7.50 -2.40 -11.29
C GLU A 21 7.97 -1.41 -10.23
N VAL A 22 7.94 -1.84 -8.97
CA VAL A 22 8.19 -1.02 -7.79
C VAL A 22 9.12 -1.76 -6.85
N ASP A 23 10.06 -1.03 -6.25
CA ASP A 23 11.05 -1.62 -5.37
C ASP A 23 10.38 -2.16 -4.09
N ALA A 24 10.73 -3.39 -3.70
CA ALA A 24 10.33 -3.93 -2.42
C ALA A 24 11.18 -3.31 -1.30
N LEU A 25 10.54 -2.85 -0.23
CA LEU A 25 11.26 -2.40 0.97
C LEU A 25 11.36 -3.57 1.96
N PRO A 26 12.56 -4.04 2.32
CA PRO A 26 12.70 -5.11 3.30
C PRO A 26 12.08 -4.72 4.65
N ARG A 27 11.42 -5.67 5.32
CA ARG A 27 10.86 -5.45 6.67
C ARG A 27 11.89 -4.89 7.66
N GLN A 28 13.12 -5.39 7.59
CA GLN A 28 14.21 -4.94 8.45
C GLN A 28 14.59 -3.48 8.19
N GLU A 29 14.47 -3.00 6.96
CA GLU A 29 14.75 -1.62 6.57
C GLU A 29 13.70 -0.67 7.16
N LEU A 30 12.40 -1.00 7.04
CA LEU A 30 11.35 -0.21 7.70
C LEU A 30 11.50 -0.24 9.22
N LEU A 31 11.83 -1.40 9.80
CA LEU A 31 12.09 -1.47 11.24
C LEU A 31 13.28 -0.59 11.64
N ARG A 32 14.33 -0.50 10.81
CA ARG A 32 15.46 0.39 11.04
C ARG A 32 15.02 1.85 11.03
N TRP A 33 14.22 2.26 10.04
CA TRP A 33 13.68 3.63 9.96
C TRP A 33 12.88 4.02 11.21
N ILE A 34 12.03 3.11 11.70
CA ILE A 34 11.24 3.33 12.91
C ILE A 34 12.17 3.49 14.13
N LYS A 35 13.21 2.65 14.26
CA LYS A 35 14.19 2.72 15.35
C LYS A 35 15.06 3.98 15.30
N GLU A 36 15.38 4.45 14.10
CA GLU A 36 16.12 5.69 13.84
C GLU A 36 15.25 6.95 14.07
N GLY A 37 13.96 6.79 14.34
CA GLY A 37 13.06 7.91 14.65
C GLY A 37 12.46 8.61 13.42
N LYS A 38 12.53 8.00 12.22
CA LYS A 38 11.80 8.52 11.06
C LYS A 38 10.30 8.49 11.34
N MET A 39 9.61 9.57 10.97
CA MET A 39 8.22 9.80 11.33
C MET A 39 7.27 9.52 10.16
N PRO A 40 6.24 8.67 10.34
CA PRO A 40 5.18 8.54 9.35
C PRO A 40 4.45 9.88 9.17
N GLY A 41 4.08 10.21 7.92
CA GLY A 41 3.47 11.49 7.54
C GLY A 41 4.46 12.64 7.32
N LYS A 42 5.75 12.45 7.64
CA LYS A 42 6.83 13.42 7.38
C LYS A 42 7.91 12.83 6.48
N ASP A 43 8.49 11.73 6.91
CA ASP A 43 9.60 11.08 6.20
C ASP A 43 9.10 10.02 5.21
N TYR A 44 8.00 9.35 5.55
CA TYR A 44 7.34 8.35 4.71
C TYR A 44 5.85 8.27 5.02
N VAL A 45 5.05 7.74 4.09
CA VAL A 45 3.67 7.32 4.31
C VAL A 45 3.62 5.80 4.32
N LEU A 46 2.90 5.24 5.28
CA LEU A 46 2.70 3.81 5.38
C LEU A 46 1.22 3.49 5.12
N VAL A 47 0.95 2.68 4.12
CA VAL A 47 -0.40 2.36 3.64
C VAL A 47 -0.69 0.89 3.89
N ASP A 48 -1.69 0.62 4.73
CA ASP A 48 -2.21 -0.72 4.97
C ASP A 48 -3.30 -1.03 3.94
N VAL A 49 -3.08 -2.03 3.08
CA VAL A 49 -4.05 -2.43 2.04
C VAL A 49 -4.95 -3.60 2.44
N ARG A 50 -4.90 -4.01 3.71
CA ARG A 50 -5.84 -5.01 4.27
C ARG A 50 -7.27 -4.45 4.35
N ARG A 51 -8.24 -5.35 4.44
CA ARG A 51 -9.65 -4.99 4.69
C ARG A 51 -9.83 -4.83 6.20
N ASN A 52 -10.92 -5.34 6.78
CA ASN A 52 -11.19 -5.24 8.21
C ASN A 52 -10.51 -6.36 9.03
N ASP A 53 -9.67 -7.18 8.39
CA ASP A 53 -9.01 -8.36 8.94
C ASP A 53 -7.71 -8.03 9.69
N PHE A 54 -7.74 -7.02 10.57
CA PHE A 54 -6.59 -6.56 11.36
C PHE A 54 -6.34 -7.40 12.63
N GLU A 55 -6.41 -8.72 12.56
CA GLU A 55 -6.05 -9.56 13.71
C GLU A 55 -4.61 -9.25 14.15
N GLY A 56 -4.43 -8.79 15.38
CA GLY A 56 -3.14 -8.36 15.93
C GLY A 56 -2.75 -6.89 15.71
N GLY A 57 -3.64 -6.07 15.11
CA GLY A 57 -3.47 -4.62 14.98
C GLY A 57 -2.79 -4.14 13.69
N THR A 58 -2.45 -2.85 13.67
CA THR A 58 -1.82 -2.17 12.53
C THR A 58 -0.53 -1.47 12.94
N ILE A 59 0.36 -1.20 11.97
CA ILE A 59 1.58 -0.44 12.26
C ILE A 59 1.19 1.00 12.59
N ARG A 60 1.66 1.52 13.71
CA ARG A 60 1.33 2.86 14.20
C ARG A 60 1.67 3.92 13.15
N GLY A 61 0.72 4.81 12.87
CA GLY A 61 0.87 5.87 11.88
C GLY A 61 0.61 5.44 10.43
N SER A 62 0.14 4.21 10.21
CA SER A 62 -0.36 3.78 8.90
C SER A 62 -1.75 4.35 8.60
N VAL A 63 -2.02 4.56 7.30
CA VAL A 63 -3.34 4.87 6.77
C VAL A 63 -3.90 3.59 6.14
N ASN A 64 -5.13 3.21 6.48
CA ASN A 64 -5.76 2.05 5.86
C ASN A 64 -6.49 2.45 4.56
N LEU A 65 -6.07 1.85 3.44
CA LEU A 65 -6.67 2.01 2.12
C LEU A 65 -6.83 0.62 1.49
N PRO A 66 -7.99 -0.04 1.66
CA PRO A 66 -8.21 -1.41 1.20
C PRO A 66 -7.91 -1.59 -0.29
N ALA A 67 -7.26 -2.70 -0.67
CA ALA A 67 -6.83 -2.94 -2.04
C ALA A 67 -7.94 -2.80 -3.10
N GLN A 68 -9.18 -3.14 -2.75
CA GLN A 68 -10.32 -3.07 -3.69
C GLN A 68 -10.71 -1.65 -4.10
N SER A 69 -10.39 -0.63 -3.30
CA SER A 69 -10.71 0.77 -3.61
C SER A 69 -9.57 1.52 -4.31
N LEU A 70 -8.38 0.92 -4.42
CA LEU A 70 -7.18 1.60 -4.91
C LEU A 70 -7.23 1.98 -6.38
N TYR A 71 -7.64 1.07 -7.26
CA TYR A 71 -7.63 1.34 -8.70
C TYR A 71 -8.49 2.55 -9.10
N PRO A 72 -9.77 2.66 -8.69
CA PRO A 72 -10.59 3.83 -9.04
C PRO A 72 -10.13 5.13 -8.36
N THR A 73 -9.48 5.05 -7.19
CA THR A 73 -9.02 6.23 -6.44
C THR A 73 -7.57 6.62 -6.71
N ARG A 74 -6.85 5.85 -7.55
CA ARG A 74 -5.42 6.03 -7.83
C ARG A 74 -5.03 7.46 -8.22
N PRO A 75 -5.74 8.19 -9.09
CA PRO A 75 -5.36 9.57 -9.44
C PRO A 75 -5.43 10.54 -8.24
N ALA A 76 -6.46 10.40 -7.41
CA ALA A 76 -6.63 11.23 -6.22
C ALA A 76 -5.56 10.91 -5.17
N LEU A 77 -5.27 9.62 -4.94
CA LEU A 77 -4.20 9.19 -4.03
C LEU A 77 -2.82 9.64 -4.49
N TYR A 78 -2.53 9.55 -5.79
CA TYR A 78 -1.28 10.06 -6.34
C TYR A 78 -1.13 11.56 -6.07
N THR A 79 -2.17 12.35 -6.37
CA THR A 79 -2.16 13.80 -6.13
C THR A 79 -1.98 14.13 -4.66
N LEU A 80 -2.66 13.40 -3.77
CA LEU A 80 -2.56 13.57 -2.32
C LEU A 80 -1.13 13.31 -1.83
N PHE A 81 -0.53 12.18 -2.21
CA PHE A 81 0.82 11.84 -1.77
C PHE A 81 1.87 12.75 -2.39
N ALA A 82 1.75 13.08 -3.67
CA ALA A 82 2.66 14.04 -4.33
C ALA A 82 2.60 15.43 -3.66
N SER A 83 1.41 15.88 -3.26
CA SER A 83 1.23 17.18 -2.59
C SER A 83 1.73 17.20 -1.14
N SER A 84 1.88 16.03 -0.51
CA SER A 84 2.32 15.94 0.89
C SER A 84 3.82 16.20 1.09
N GLY A 85 4.61 16.22 0.00
CA GLY A 85 6.07 16.40 0.06
C GLY A 85 6.85 15.21 0.63
N VAL A 86 6.16 14.11 0.97
CA VAL A 86 6.79 12.87 1.44
C VAL A 86 7.50 12.16 0.27
N LYS A 87 8.69 11.62 0.54
CA LYS A 87 9.49 10.96 -0.50
C LYS A 87 9.11 9.51 -0.73
N HIS A 88 8.66 8.82 0.31
CA HIS A 88 8.41 7.39 0.28
C HIS A 88 6.95 7.08 0.63
N VAL A 89 6.27 6.34 -0.24
CA VAL A 89 4.94 5.76 0.04
C VAL A 89 5.10 4.24 0.07
N ILE A 90 4.90 3.64 1.24
CA ILE A 90 5.13 2.22 1.49
C ILE A 90 3.78 1.53 1.65
N TRP A 91 3.48 0.60 0.76
CA TRP A 91 2.27 -0.21 0.77
C TRP A 91 2.58 -1.57 1.39
N TYR A 92 1.74 -2.03 2.32
CA TYR A 92 1.88 -3.36 2.90
C TYR A 92 0.54 -4.05 3.02
N CYS A 93 0.56 -5.37 2.88
CA CYS A 93 -0.59 -6.24 3.09
C CYS A 93 -0.26 -7.26 4.18
N GLY A 94 -1.24 -8.07 4.60
CA GLY A 94 -1.03 -9.16 5.57
C GLY A 94 -0.11 -10.31 5.08
N LYS A 95 0.53 -10.17 3.91
CA LYS A 95 1.54 -11.10 3.38
C LYS A 95 2.93 -10.45 3.44
N THR A 96 3.99 -11.26 3.43
CA THR A 96 5.38 -10.90 3.77
C THR A 96 6.07 -9.77 2.96
N TRP A 97 5.39 -9.12 2.02
CA TRP A 97 5.99 -8.17 1.08
C TRP A 97 5.49 -6.74 1.33
N MET A 98 6.44 -5.81 1.46
CA MET A 98 6.19 -4.37 1.50
C MET A 98 6.71 -3.75 0.20
N ILE A 99 5.89 -2.91 -0.42
CA ILE A 99 6.19 -2.24 -1.68
C ILE A 99 6.48 -0.78 -1.37
N SER A 100 7.60 -0.22 -1.83
CA SER A 100 7.93 1.19 -1.64
C SER A 100 7.94 1.93 -2.97
N LEU A 101 7.17 3.00 -3.04
CA LEU A 101 7.15 3.92 -4.18
C LEU A 101 7.92 5.19 -3.79
N ASP A 102 9.08 5.37 -4.41
CA ASP A 102 9.86 6.61 -4.35
C ASP A 102 9.25 7.65 -5.32
N GLN A 103 8.71 8.73 -4.76
CA GLN A 103 8.05 9.79 -5.53
C GLN A 103 9.04 10.62 -6.37
N SER A 104 10.35 10.50 -6.13
CA SER A 104 11.37 11.20 -6.91
C SER A 104 11.70 10.52 -8.25
N ARG A 105 11.23 9.28 -8.46
CA ARG A 105 11.41 8.56 -9.73
C ARG A 105 10.24 8.83 -10.67
N PRO A 106 10.49 9.02 -11.98
CA PRO A 106 9.41 9.16 -12.95
C PRO A 106 8.63 7.84 -13.02
N VAL A 107 7.34 7.90 -12.66
CA VAL A 107 6.40 6.81 -12.91
C VAL A 107 6.21 6.72 -14.42
N ARG A 108 6.69 5.65 -15.05
CA ARG A 108 6.30 5.34 -16.43
C ARG A 108 4.86 4.86 -16.39
N VAL A 109 3.95 5.74 -16.80
CA VAL A 109 2.52 5.45 -16.93
C VAL A 109 2.28 4.68 -18.22
#